data_AF-A0A2D3PSR4-F1
#
_entry.id   AF-A0A2D3PSR4-F1
#
_cell.length_a   1.000
_cell.length_b   1.000
_cell.length_c   1.000
_cell.angle_alpha   90.00
_cell.angle_beta   90.00
_cell.angle_gamma   90.00
#
_symmetry.space_group_name_H-M   'P 1'
#
loop_
_entity.id
_entity.type
_entity.pdbx_description
1 polymer ?
#
loop_
_entity_poly.entity_id
_entity_poly.type
_entity_poly.pdbx_seq_one_letter_code
_entity_poly.pdbx_strand_id
1 'polypeptide(L)'
;MGEKNNKSKKFIDCLLNFQDVKDLELCDDQGVKVSTHTYDVLNISINKIKEKYVDYDFASQKIDFFAITVGIIIHDISKSSLRRNEENFSHSQMMIKNPEYIKAEVYSVLELIEKESGYKLTDSVKQNIAHIVESHHGKWGKVQPETEEANLVYMADMESAKYHRINPIQANDILKYSARGLGLSDIEKELNCSAAVIKDRIKRAKKELNLRTFSELLDVYKEKGRVPIGDKFFVLRSEETKKLKKYVDKNGFYNLFMKNPLMEYMIDDKIFKKENEIR
;
A
#
# COMPACT_ATOMS: atom_id res chain seq x y z
N MET A 1 -17.23 -31.65 3.52
CA MET A 1 -15.86 -31.11 3.63
C MET A 1 -16.00 -29.62 3.90
N GLY A 2 -15.69 -29.15 5.10
CA GLY A 2 -15.65 -27.71 5.37
C GLY A 2 -14.58 -27.04 4.49
N GLU A 3 -14.76 -25.76 4.18
CA GLU A 3 -13.75 -25.00 3.45
C GLU A 3 -12.41 -25.09 4.22
N LYS A 4 -11.33 -25.47 3.53
CA LYS A 4 -9.99 -25.76 4.10
C LYS A 4 -9.30 -24.52 4.74
N ASN A 5 -9.92 -23.35 4.61
CA ASN A 5 -9.39 -22.03 4.91
C ASN A 5 -10.35 -21.16 5.73
N ASN A 6 -11.36 -21.76 6.38
CA ASN A 6 -12.35 -21.02 7.16
C ASN A 6 -11.70 -20.23 8.31
N LYS A 7 -10.70 -20.80 8.99
CA LYS A 7 -9.99 -20.11 10.06
C LYS A 7 -9.18 -18.94 9.50
N SER A 8 -8.47 -19.15 8.38
CA SER A 8 -7.76 -18.08 7.68
C SER A 8 -8.67 -16.93 7.28
N LYS A 9 -9.83 -17.22 6.67
CA LYS A 9 -10.82 -16.19 6.27
C LYS A 9 -11.30 -15.40 7.47
N LYS A 10 -11.66 -16.06 8.58
CA LYS A 10 -12.10 -15.38 9.80
C LYS A 10 -10.99 -14.53 10.42
N PHE A 11 -9.76 -15.03 10.45
CA PHE A 11 -8.61 -14.28 10.96
C PHE A 11 -8.36 -13.00 10.15
N ILE A 12 -8.37 -13.11 8.81
CA ILE A 12 -8.20 -11.97 7.90
C ILE A 12 -9.38 -10.99 8.01
N ASP A 13 -10.60 -11.48 8.15
CA ASP A 13 -11.79 -10.64 8.40
C ASP A 13 -11.64 -9.82 9.70
N CYS A 14 -11.27 -10.46 10.81
CA CYS A 14 -10.97 -9.77 12.07
C CYS A 14 -9.86 -8.72 11.87
N LEU A 15 -8.77 -9.08 11.19
CA LEU A 15 -7.64 -8.17 10.94
C LEU A 15 -8.04 -6.97 10.09
N LEU A 16 -8.79 -7.15 9.00
CA LEU A 16 -9.25 -6.04 8.17
C LEU A 16 -10.27 -5.15 8.90
N ASN A 17 -10.94 -5.70 9.92
CA ASN A 17 -11.86 -4.96 10.77
C ASN A 17 -11.19 -4.27 11.96
N PHE A 18 -9.92 -4.56 12.24
CA PHE A 18 -9.13 -3.95 13.28
C PHE A 18 -8.95 -2.44 13.03
N GLN A 19 -9.08 -1.65 14.10
CA GLN A 19 -9.13 -0.18 13.97
C GLN A 19 -7.85 0.38 13.34
N ASP A 20 -6.67 -0.09 13.75
CA ASP A 20 -5.41 0.45 13.23
C ASP A 20 -5.21 0.14 11.74
N VAL A 21 -5.81 -0.95 11.23
CA VAL A 21 -5.85 -1.27 9.79
C VAL A 21 -6.83 -0.36 9.07
N LYS A 22 -8.01 -0.09 9.65
CA LYS A 22 -8.98 0.87 9.09
C LYS A 22 -8.41 2.29 9.03
N ASP A 23 -7.62 2.68 10.03
CA ASP A 23 -6.99 4.00 10.10
C ASP A 23 -5.93 4.23 8.99
N LEU A 24 -5.46 3.17 8.32
CA LEU A 24 -4.63 3.30 7.12
C LEU A 24 -5.38 3.98 5.95
N GLU A 25 -6.72 3.96 5.94
CA GLU A 25 -7.50 4.73 4.96
C GLU A 25 -7.47 6.24 5.22
N LEU A 26 -7.16 6.66 6.45
CA LEU A 26 -7.05 8.05 6.88
C LEU A 26 -5.63 8.60 6.69
N CYS A 27 -4.67 7.73 6.43
CA CYS A 27 -3.28 8.09 6.22
C CYS A 27 -3.00 8.27 4.71
N ASP A 28 -2.71 9.50 4.30
CA ASP A 28 -2.18 9.76 2.97
C ASP A 28 -0.64 9.77 2.96
N ASP A 29 -0.07 9.15 1.93
CA ASP A 29 1.35 9.24 1.57
C ASP A 29 1.47 9.67 0.10
N GLN A 30 2.09 10.83 -0.13
CA GLN A 30 2.18 11.46 -1.45
C GLN A 30 0.84 11.62 -2.20
N GLY A 31 -0.27 11.80 -1.47
CA GLY A 31 -1.62 11.95 -2.04
C GLY A 31 -2.27 10.63 -2.47
N VAL A 32 -1.76 9.50 -1.99
CA VAL A 32 -2.34 8.16 -2.11
C VAL A 32 -2.57 7.61 -0.70
N LYS A 33 -3.78 7.11 -0.42
CA LYS A 33 -4.09 6.47 0.87
C LYS A 33 -3.16 5.28 1.09
N VAL A 34 -2.70 5.05 2.31
CA VAL A 34 -1.87 3.88 2.64
C VAL A 34 -2.62 2.60 2.30
N SER A 35 -3.94 2.52 2.54
CA SER A 35 -4.75 1.37 2.12
C SER A 35 -4.73 1.08 0.61
N THR A 36 -4.67 2.13 -0.23
CA THR A 36 -4.54 1.97 -1.69
C THR A 36 -3.18 1.40 -2.06
N HIS A 37 -2.12 1.86 -1.40
CA HIS A 37 -0.77 1.33 -1.56
C HIS A 37 -0.70 -0.13 -1.08
N THR A 38 -1.23 -0.45 0.10
CA THR A 38 -1.29 -1.82 0.64
C THR A 38 -2.01 -2.78 -0.31
N TYR A 39 -3.13 -2.36 -0.92
CA TYR A 39 -3.79 -3.18 -1.95
C TYR A 39 -2.93 -3.36 -3.21
N ASP A 40 -2.24 -2.31 -3.65
CA ASP A 40 -1.36 -2.39 -4.82
C ASP A 40 -0.18 -3.34 -4.58
N VAL A 41 0.39 -3.34 -3.37
CA VAL A 41 1.40 -4.32 -2.95
C VAL A 41 0.85 -5.75 -3.03
N LEU A 42 -0.40 -6.00 -2.60
CA LEU A 42 -1.05 -7.30 -2.80
C LEU A 42 -1.20 -7.66 -4.29
N ASN A 43 -1.65 -6.72 -5.10
CA ASN A 43 -1.87 -6.96 -6.53
C ASN A 43 -0.56 -7.26 -7.27
N ILE A 44 0.50 -6.49 -6.99
CA ILE A 44 1.84 -6.73 -7.55
C ILE A 44 2.39 -8.06 -7.04
N SER A 45 2.23 -8.37 -5.75
CA SER A 45 2.62 -9.66 -5.17
C SER A 45 1.97 -10.83 -5.89
N ILE A 46 0.66 -10.75 -6.14
CA ILE A 46 -0.08 -11.76 -6.90
C ILE A 46 0.47 -11.92 -8.32
N ASN A 47 0.78 -10.82 -9.01
CA ASN A 47 1.34 -10.87 -10.36
C ASN A 47 2.72 -11.54 -10.35
N LYS A 48 3.58 -11.21 -9.38
CA LYS A 48 4.89 -11.85 -9.22
C LYS A 48 4.78 -13.35 -8.93
N ILE A 49 3.80 -13.78 -8.14
CA ILE A 49 3.52 -15.20 -7.92
C ILE A 49 3.17 -15.88 -9.25
N LYS A 50 2.28 -15.27 -10.06
CA LYS A 50 1.89 -15.82 -11.37
C LYS A 50 3.05 -15.87 -12.38
N GLU A 51 3.97 -14.92 -12.31
CA GLU A 51 5.16 -14.89 -13.17
C GLU A 51 6.18 -15.97 -12.78
N LYS A 52 6.31 -16.25 -11.47
CA LYS A 52 7.32 -17.16 -10.93
C LYS A 52 6.89 -18.62 -10.85
N TYR A 53 5.61 -18.87 -10.58
CA TYR A 53 5.08 -20.23 -10.37
C TYR A 53 4.07 -20.60 -11.46
N VAL A 54 4.04 -21.88 -11.81
CA VAL A 54 3.13 -22.42 -12.85
C VAL A 54 1.66 -22.19 -12.51
N ASP A 55 1.28 -22.43 -11.26
CA ASP A 55 -0.07 -22.23 -10.75
C ASP A 55 -0.05 -21.99 -9.23
N TYR A 56 -1.21 -21.67 -8.66
CA TYR A 56 -1.35 -21.41 -7.22
C TYR A 56 -1.27 -22.66 -6.36
N ASP A 57 -1.63 -23.84 -6.88
CA ASP A 57 -1.50 -25.10 -6.15
C ASP A 57 -0.03 -25.42 -5.89
N PHE A 58 0.84 -25.23 -6.89
CA PHE A 58 2.28 -25.40 -6.75
C PHE A 58 2.90 -24.30 -5.89
N ALA A 59 2.50 -23.03 -6.09
CA ALA A 59 3.00 -21.92 -5.30
C ALA A 59 2.66 -22.08 -3.79
N SER A 60 1.45 -22.52 -3.45
CA SER A 60 1.02 -22.73 -2.04
C SER A 60 1.79 -23.84 -1.31
N GLN A 61 2.52 -24.68 -2.05
CA GLN A 61 3.44 -25.67 -1.47
C GLN A 61 4.84 -25.10 -1.20
N LYS A 62 5.17 -23.96 -1.78
CA LYS A 62 6.51 -23.33 -1.73
C LYS A 62 6.56 -22.09 -0.86
N ILE A 63 5.46 -21.34 -0.81
CA ILE A 63 5.36 -20.08 -0.07
C ILE A 63 4.06 -20.01 0.71
N ASP A 64 4.12 -19.34 1.86
CA ASP A 64 2.99 -19.15 2.74
C ASP A 64 2.12 -17.95 2.31
N PHE A 65 1.04 -18.25 1.59
CA PHE A 65 0.07 -17.25 1.16
C PHE A 65 -0.62 -16.52 2.33
N PHE A 66 -0.80 -17.19 3.47
CA PHE A 66 -1.40 -16.56 4.64
C PHE A 66 -0.43 -15.54 5.24
N ALA A 67 0.84 -15.92 5.42
CA ALA A 67 1.87 -15.01 5.91
C ALA A 67 2.07 -13.81 4.98
N ILE A 68 2.10 -14.03 3.66
CA ILE A 68 2.17 -12.94 2.67
C ILE A 68 0.96 -12.01 2.81
N THR A 69 -0.26 -12.56 2.85
CA THR A 69 -1.48 -11.75 2.90
C THR A 69 -1.54 -10.91 4.18
N VAL A 70 -1.32 -11.54 5.34
CA VAL A 70 -1.32 -10.84 6.64
C VAL A 70 -0.17 -9.84 6.72
N GLY A 71 1.04 -10.24 6.32
CA GLY A 71 2.22 -9.38 6.28
C GLY A 71 2.00 -8.14 5.42
N ILE A 72 1.35 -8.27 4.26
CA ILE A 72 0.99 -7.12 3.42
C ILE A 72 -0.05 -6.23 4.11
N ILE A 73 -1.11 -6.77 4.73
CA ILE A 73 -2.12 -5.95 5.41
C ILE A 73 -1.48 -5.02 6.44
N ILE A 74 -0.46 -5.52 7.17
CA ILE A 74 0.14 -4.81 8.30
C ILE A 74 1.56 -4.28 8.06
N HIS A 75 2.14 -4.40 6.85
CA HIS A 75 3.55 -4.00 6.62
C HIS A 75 3.83 -2.53 6.99
N ASP A 76 2.85 -1.67 6.76
CA ASP A 76 2.88 -0.23 7.01
C ASP A 76 2.08 0.16 8.27
N ILE A 77 1.66 -0.80 9.11
CA ILE A 77 0.71 -0.56 10.22
C ILE A 77 1.22 0.49 11.21
N SER A 78 2.52 0.54 11.46
CA SER A 78 3.07 1.51 12.41
C SER A 78 2.94 2.96 11.94
N LYS A 79 2.58 3.23 10.68
CA LYS A 79 2.23 4.59 10.24
C LYS A 79 1.01 5.15 10.99
N SER A 80 0.06 4.31 11.38
CA SER A 80 -1.10 4.75 12.17
C SER A 80 -0.74 4.95 13.64
N SER A 81 -0.05 3.99 14.25
CA SER A 81 0.34 4.04 15.67
C SER A 81 1.32 5.16 15.99
N LEU A 82 2.36 5.37 15.15
CA LEU A 82 3.34 6.45 15.34
C LEU A 82 2.69 7.83 15.27
N ARG A 83 1.69 8.02 14.41
CA ARG A 83 0.91 9.27 14.36
C ARG A 83 0.06 9.47 15.61
N ARG A 84 -0.62 8.41 16.07
CA ARG A 84 -1.47 8.44 17.27
C ARG A 84 -0.66 8.72 18.54
N ASN A 85 0.54 8.17 18.62
CA ASN A 85 1.41 8.27 19.80
C ASN A 85 2.34 9.49 19.76
N GLU A 86 2.23 10.36 18.73
CA GLU A 86 3.08 11.54 18.55
C GLU A 86 4.59 11.23 18.56
N GLU A 87 4.96 10.09 17.98
CA GLU A 87 6.33 9.61 17.98
C GLU A 87 7.24 10.48 17.07
N ASN A 88 8.47 10.69 17.51
CA ASN A 88 9.42 11.58 16.83
C ASN A 88 10.00 11.00 15.52
N PHE A 89 9.87 9.70 15.30
CA PHE A 89 10.37 9.03 14.10
C PHE A 89 9.23 8.59 13.19
N SER A 90 9.41 8.79 11.89
CA SER A 90 8.55 8.20 10.88
C SER A 90 8.71 6.68 10.82
N HIS A 91 7.74 5.99 10.21
CA HIS A 91 7.80 4.55 9.93
C HIS A 91 9.16 4.13 9.34
N SER A 92 9.62 4.79 8.27
CA SER A 92 10.92 4.48 7.65
C SER A 92 12.12 4.74 8.56
N GLN A 93 12.05 5.74 9.43
CA GLN A 93 13.11 5.98 10.41
C GLN A 93 13.11 4.90 11.50
N MET A 94 11.94 4.44 11.94
CA MET A 94 11.82 3.31 12.88
C MET A 94 12.38 2.03 12.29
N MET A 95 12.06 1.71 11.03
CA MET A 95 12.59 0.54 10.30
C MET A 95 14.12 0.51 10.21
N ILE A 96 14.79 1.67 10.27
CA ILE A 96 16.25 1.78 10.25
C ILE A 96 16.82 1.77 11.67
N LYS A 97 16.23 2.54 12.58
CA LYS A 97 16.81 2.82 13.90
C LYS A 97 16.38 1.82 14.96
N ASN A 98 15.14 1.37 14.91
CA ASN A 98 14.51 0.53 15.94
C ASN A 98 13.51 -0.48 15.33
N PRO A 99 13.98 -1.45 14.52
CA PRO A 99 13.11 -2.47 13.94
C PRO A 99 12.39 -3.34 15.00
N GLU A 100 12.99 -3.51 16.19
CA GLU A 100 12.36 -4.25 17.30
C GLU A 100 11.05 -3.62 17.78
N TYR A 101 10.89 -2.30 17.65
CA TYR A 101 9.61 -1.63 17.89
C TYR A 101 8.53 -2.13 16.92
N ILE A 102 8.87 -2.20 15.64
CA ILE A 102 7.98 -2.66 14.57
C ILE A 102 7.60 -4.12 14.81
N LYS A 103 8.58 -4.94 15.18
CA LYS A 103 8.37 -6.34 15.55
C LYS A 103 7.39 -6.50 16.70
N ALA A 104 7.62 -5.76 17.79
CA ALA A 104 6.76 -5.81 18.98
C ALA A 104 5.33 -5.39 18.67
N GLU A 105 5.16 -4.39 17.82
CA GLU A 105 3.85 -3.96 17.33
C GLU A 105 3.16 -5.04 16.51
N VAL A 106 3.87 -5.69 15.58
CA VAL A 106 3.33 -6.82 14.81
C VAL A 106 2.86 -7.94 15.73
N TYR A 107 3.67 -8.35 16.70
CA TYR A 107 3.26 -9.38 17.66
C TYR A 107 2.03 -8.96 18.46
N SER A 108 1.98 -7.71 18.91
CA SER A 108 0.83 -7.17 19.66
C SER A 108 -0.46 -7.22 18.83
N VAL A 109 -0.38 -6.82 17.55
CA VAL A 109 -1.51 -6.91 16.62
C VAL A 109 -1.93 -8.36 16.41
N LEU A 110 -0.99 -9.26 16.14
CA LEU A 110 -1.29 -10.68 15.95
C LEU A 110 -1.96 -11.30 17.18
N GLU A 111 -1.49 -11.02 18.39
CA GLU A 111 -2.09 -11.51 19.64
C GLU A 111 -3.54 -11.01 19.83
N LEU A 112 -3.82 -9.75 19.49
CA LEU A 112 -5.18 -9.21 19.53
C LEU A 112 -6.09 -9.92 18.53
N ILE A 113 -5.63 -10.14 17.30
CA ILE A 113 -6.44 -10.85 16.29
C ILE A 113 -6.60 -12.34 16.62
N GLU A 114 -5.58 -12.99 17.20
CA GLU A 114 -5.70 -14.37 17.71
C GLU A 114 -6.82 -14.45 18.77
N LYS A 115 -6.91 -13.46 19.67
CA LYS A 115 -7.96 -13.37 20.69
C LYS A 115 -9.36 -13.13 20.09
N GLU A 116 -9.48 -12.21 19.13
CA GLU A 116 -10.76 -11.87 18.50
C GLU A 116 -11.29 -12.99 17.59
N SER A 117 -10.40 -13.58 16.79
CA SER A 117 -10.76 -14.68 15.88
C SER A 117 -11.00 -16.00 16.61
N GLY A 118 -10.35 -16.20 17.77
CA GLY A 118 -10.35 -17.43 18.55
C GLY A 118 -9.37 -18.49 18.02
N TYR A 119 -8.43 -18.11 17.16
CA TYR A 119 -7.45 -19.03 16.56
C TYR A 119 -6.03 -18.58 16.84
N LYS A 120 -5.19 -19.47 17.38
CA LYS A 120 -3.77 -19.21 17.58
C LYS A 120 -2.94 -19.65 16.37
N LEU A 121 -2.09 -18.76 15.88
CA LEU A 121 -1.08 -19.05 14.86
C LEU A 121 0.04 -19.91 15.43
N THR A 122 0.65 -20.72 14.58
CA THR A 122 1.92 -21.39 14.90
C THR A 122 3.04 -20.34 15.04
N ASP A 123 4.07 -20.67 15.81
CA ASP A 123 5.14 -19.71 16.08
C ASP A 123 5.96 -19.40 14.82
N SER A 124 6.12 -20.38 13.92
CA SER A 124 6.77 -20.20 12.62
C SER A 124 6.01 -19.21 11.72
N VAL A 125 4.67 -19.28 11.69
CA VAL A 125 3.86 -18.34 10.90
C VAL A 125 3.96 -16.93 11.48
N LYS A 126 3.90 -16.77 12.81
CA LYS A 126 4.08 -15.46 13.45
C LYS A 126 5.45 -14.86 13.15
N GLN A 127 6.51 -15.67 13.24
CA GLN A 127 7.87 -15.24 12.90
C GLN A 127 7.99 -14.84 11.43
N ASN A 128 7.38 -15.58 10.51
CA ASN A 128 7.43 -15.25 9.08
C ASN A 128 6.69 -13.94 8.79
N ILE A 129 5.50 -13.73 9.37
CA ILE A 129 4.75 -12.47 9.26
C ILE A 129 5.58 -11.30 9.81
N ALA A 130 6.14 -11.44 11.02
CA ALA A 130 6.99 -10.42 11.62
C ALA A 130 8.18 -10.08 10.72
N HIS A 131 8.86 -11.10 10.17
CA HIS A 131 10.00 -10.90 9.27
C HIS A 131 9.61 -10.19 7.98
N ILE A 132 8.48 -10.55 7.35
CA ILE A 132 7.94 -9.84 6.17
C ILE A 132 7.80 -8.34 6.49
N VAL A 133 7.19 -8.02 7.63
CA VAL A 133 6.94 -6.63 8.04
C VAL A 133 8.24 -5.92 8.39
N GLU A 134 9.15 -6.52 9.14
CA GLU A 134 10.42 -5.89 9.54
C GLU A 134 11.38 -5.66 8.36
N SER A 135 11.26 -6.44 7.29
CA SER A 135 12.21 -6.43 6.18
C SER A 135 11.67 -5.86 4.87
N HIS A 136 10.41 -5.42 4.80
CA HIS A 136 9.79 -4.95 3.54
C HIS A 136 10.47 -3.72 2.92
N HIS A 137 11.26 -2.95 3.67
CA HIS A 137 12.11 -1.88 3.11
C HIS A 137 13.42 -2.38 2.47
N GLY A 138 13.75 -3.67 2.57
CA GLY A 138 14.95 -4.29 2.03
C GLY A 138 16.21 -3.47 2.27
N LYS A 139 16.92 -3.12 1.19
CA LYS A 139 18.19 -2.37 1.28
C LYS A 139 18.09 -0.99 1.95
N TRP A 140 16.88 -0.45 2.13
CA TRP A 140 16.63 0.81 2.82
C TRP A 140 16.26 0.63 4.29
N GLY A 141 15.95 -0.59 4.72
CA GLY A 141 15.72 -0.96 6.12
C GLY A 141 16.97 -1.56 6.78
N LYS A 142 16.91 -1.75 8.10
CA LYS A 142 17.98 -2.43 8.85
C LYS A 142 17.94 -3.95 8.67
N VAL A 143 16.74 -4.53 8.63
CA VAL A 143 16.52 -5.97 8.44
C VAL A 143 16.33 -6.24 6.94
N GLN A 144 17.00 -7.27 6.42
CA GLN A 144 16.91 -7.67 5.01
C GLN A 144 15.91 -8.82 4.83
N PRO A 145 15.25 -8.94 3.66
CA PRO A 145 14.34 -10.04 3.38
C PRO A 145 15.12 -11.35 3.17
N GLU A 146 14.92 -12.30 4.07
CA GLU A 146 15.64 -13.60 4.08
C GLU A 146 14.77 -14.77 3.62
N THR A 147 13.46 -14.60 3.58
CA THR A 147 12.51 -15.60 3.07
C THR A 147 12.03 -15.22 1.68
N GLU A 148 11.49 -16.21 0.96
CA GLU A 148 10.90 -15.97 -0.36
C GLU A 148 9.68 -15.04 -0.24
N GLU A 149 8.86 -15.23 0.79
CA GLU A 149 7.71 -14.38 1.13
C GLU A 149 8.14 -12.93 1.39
N ALA A 150 9.16 -12.73 2.22
CA ALA A 150 9.67 -11.40 2.53
C ALA A 150 10.25 -10.70 1.29
N ASN A 151 10.99 -11.44 0.45
CA ASN A 151 11.54 -10.90 -0.81
C ASN A 151 10.42 -10.49 -1.78
N LEU A 152 9.36 -11.30 -1.85
CA LEU A 152 8.22 -11.02 -2.71
C LEU A 152 7.51 -9.73 -2.29
N VAL A 153 7.25 -9.56 -0.98
CA VAL A 153 6.61 -8.35 -0.44
C VAL A 153 7.52 -7.13 -0.58
N TYR A 154 8.82 -7.24 -0.30
CA TYR A 154 9.79 -6.15 -0.54
C TYR A 154 9.78 -5.68 -2.00
N MET A 155 9.82 -6.62 -2.96
CA MET A 155 9.82 -6.27 -4.38
C MET A 155 8.51 -5.62 -4.80
N ALA A 156 7.38 -6.05 -4.25
CA ALA A 156 6.08 -5.46 -4.51
C ALA A 156 5.92 -4.06 -3.89
N ASP A 157 6.40 -3.86 -2.65
CA ASP A 157 6.43 -2.55 -1.99
C ASP A 157 7.28 -1.55 -2.77
N MET A 158 8.51 -1.94 -3.12
CA MET A 158 9.41 -1.11 -3.92
C MET A 158 8.78 -0.72 -5.27
N GLU A 159 8.13 -1.66 -5.95
CA GLU A 159 7.47 -1.41 -7.23
C GLU A 159 6.28 -0.45 -7.07
N SER A 160 5.41 -0.69 -6.09
CA SER A 160 4.29 0.21 -5.79
C SER A 160 4.78 1.62 -5.47
N ALA A 161 5.84 1.75 -4.66
CA ALA A 161 6.44 3.04 -4.34
C ALA A 161 7.05 3.74 -5.56
N LYS A 162 7.72 2.97 -6.44
CA LYS A 162 8.37 3.50 -7.64
C LYS A 162 7.39 3.89 -8.74
N TYR A 163 6.26 3.21 -8.89
CA TYR A 163 5.37 3.42 -10.03
C TYR A 163 4.02 4.03 -9.64
N HIS A 164 3.44 3.65 -8.50
CA HIS A 164 2.05 3.98 -8.16
C HIS A 164 1.86 4.93 -6.97
N ARG A 165 2.94 5.34 -6.27
CA ARG A 165 2.89 6.41 -5.26
C ARG A 165 3.23 7.78 -5.86
N ILE A 166 2.30 8.39 -6.60
CA ILE A 166 2.35 9.82 -6.91
C ILE A 166 0.98 10.47 -6.76
N ASN A 167 0.94 11.73 -6.35
CA ASN A 167 -0.31 12.48 -6.37
C ASN A 167 -0.84 12.56 -7.82
N PRO A 168 -2.04 12.03 -8.14
CA PRO A 168 -2.50 11.91 -9.52
C PRO A 168 -2.96 13.25 -10.12
N ILE A 169 -2.95 14.35 -9.36
CA ILE A 169 -3.26 15.69 -9.87
C ILE A 169 -2.31 16.06 -11.01
N GLN A 170 -2.88 16.51 -12.12
CA GLN A 170 -2.18 16.89 -13.34
C GLN A 170 -2.22 18.41 -13.55
N ALA A 171 -1.34 18.91 -14.43
CA ALA A 171 -1.32 20.32 -14.80
C ALA A 171 -2.67 20.80 -15.36
N ASN A 172 -3.39 19.95 -16.10
CA ASN A 172 -4.71 20.27 -16.64
C ASN A 172 -5.78 20.44 -15.55
N ASP A 173 -5.69 19.69 -14.45
CA ASP A 173 -6.62 19.83 -13.32
C ASP A 173 -6.45 21.19 -12.64
N ILE A 174 -5.20 21.66 -12.52
CA ILE A 174 -4.84 22.96 -11.95
C ILE A 174 -5.29 24.10 -12.88
N LEU A 175 -4.92 24.03 -14.16
CA LEU A 175 -5.17 25.09 -15.13
C LEU A 175 -6.66 25.32 -15.38
N LYS A 176 -7.50 24.28 -15.25
CA LYS A 176 -8.96 24.38 -15.28
C LYS A 176 -9.50 25.41 -14.28
N TYR A 177 -8.96 25.42 -13.06
CA TYR A 177 -9.38 26.34 -12.01
C TYR A 177 -8.71 27.70 -12.14
N SER A 178 -7.43 27.74 -12.50
CA SER A 178 -6.74 29.02 -12.77
C SER A 178 -7.37 29.79 -13.93
N ALA A 179 -7.86 29.10 -14.97
CA ALA A 179 -8.58 29.73 -16.08
C ALA A 179 -9.90 30.37 -15.65
N ARG A 180 -10.47 29.95 -14.51
CA ARG A 180 -11.66 30.54 -13.88
C ARG A 180 -11.32 31.66 -12.88
N GLY A 181 -10.05 32.03 -12.76
CA GLY A 181 -9.59 33.10 -11.88
C GLY A 181 -9.30 32.68 -10.44
N LEU A 182 -9.31 31.38 -10.11
CA LEU A 182 -8.99 30.93 -8.75
C LEU A 182 -7.49 31.14 -8.45
N GLY A 183 -7.23 31.63 -7.23
CA GLY A 183 -5.88 31.73 -6.67
C GLY A 183 -5.32 30.37 -6.27
N LEU A 184 -4.00 30.29 -6.09
CA LEU A 184 -3.32 29.03 -5.74
C LEU A 184 -3.87 28.39 -4.45
N SER A 185 -4.16 29.20 -3.42
CA SER A 185 -4.71 28.73 -2.16
C SER A 185 -6.08 28.05 -2.31
N ASP A 186 -6.90 28.53 -3.24
CA ASP A 186 -8.23 27.98 -3.49
C ASP A 186 -8.11 26.69 -4.31
N ILE A 187 -7.16 26.65 -5.25
CA ILE A 187 -6.85 25.44 -6.02
C ILE A 187 -6.30 24.34 -5.12
N GLU A 188 -5.46 24.66 -4.13
CA GLU A 188 -4.94 23.68 -3.15
C GLU A 188 -6.09 22.99 -2.40
N LYS A 189 -7.07 23.78 -1.93
CA LYS A 189 -8.26 23.28 -1.24
C LYS A 189 -9.13 22.44 -2.17
N GLU A 190 -9.39 22.94 -3.37
CA GLU A 190 -10.29 22.31 -4.34
C GLU A 190 -9.74 20.99 -4.89
N LEU A 191 -8.42 20.90 -5.07
CA LEU A 191 -7.75 19.68 -5.52
C LEU A 191 -7.25 18.78 -4.38
N ASN A 192 -7.44 19.20 -3.12
CA ASN A 192 -6.89 18.57 -1.93
C ASN A 192 -5.41 18.17 -2.11
N CYS A 193 -4.58 19.15 -2.49
CA CYS A 193 -3.15 18.94 -2.74
C CYS A 193 -2.31 20.11 -2.24
N SER A 194 -1.02 19.87 -2.00
CA SER A 194 -0.13 20.92 -1.52
C SER A 194 0.37 21.84 -2.64
N ALA A 195 0.74 23.06 -2.30
CA ALA A 195 1.43 23.99 -3.20
C ALA A 195 2.65 23.36 -3.91
N ALA A 196 3.36 22.43 -3.25
CA ALA A 196 4.50 21.74 -3.82
C ALA A 196 4.10 20.84 -5.00
N VAL A 197 2.97 20.13 -4.89
CA VAL A 197 2.40 19.34 -5.98
C VAL A 197 2.06 20.26 -7.14
N ILE A 198 1.33 21.35 -6.90
CA ILE A 198 0.95 22.32 -7.92
C ILE A 198 2.18 22.86 -8.67
N LYS A 199 3.18 23.34 -7.92
CA LYS A 199 4.42 23.88 -8.48
C LYS A 199 5.16 22.84 -9.35
N ASP A 200 5.24 21.58 -8.91
CA ASP A 200 5.86 20.52 -9.69
C ASP A 200 5.10 20.24 -11.00
N ARG A 201 3.77 20.11 -10.96
CA ARG A 201 2.96 19.85 -12.16
C ARG A 201 3.08 20.98 -13.19
N ILE A 202 2.99 22.23 -12.74
CA ILE A 202 3.17 23.39 -13.60
C ILE A 202 4.59 23.43 -14.17
N LYS A 203 5.63 23.17 -13.36
CA LYS A 203 7.01 23.12 -13.83
C LYS A 203 7.21 22.09 -14.93
N ARG A 204 6.63 20.89 -14.80
CA ARG A 204 6.70 19.83 -15.82
C ARG A 204 6.03 20.24 -17.12
N ALA A 205 4.79 20.74 -17.05
CA ALA A 205 4.05 21.18 -18.24
C ALA A 205 4.77 22.33 -18.98
N LYS A 206 5.31 23.31 -18.25
CA LYS A 206 6.13 24.39 -18.85
C LYS A 206 7.37 23.85 -19.53
N LYS A 207 8.06 22.87 -18.93
CA LYS A 207 9.27 22.27 -19.50
C LYS A 207 8.98 21.57 -20.83
N GLU A 208 7.90 20.80 -20.92
CA GLU A 208 7.51 20.10 -22.16
C GLU A 208 7.16 21.07 -23.30
N LEU A 209 6.64 22.25 -22.98
CA LEU A 209 6.28 23.29 -23.95
C LEU A 209 7.34 24.38 -24.12
N ASN A 210 8.48 24.27 -23.43
CA ASN A 210 9.55 25.28 -23.39
C ASN A 210 9.05 26.70 -23.00
N LEU A 211 8.14 26.79 -22.04
CA LEU A 211 7.56 28.04 -21.55
C LEU A 211 8.28 28.55 -20.29
N ARG A 212 8.34 29.87 -20.12
CA ARG A 212 9.01 30.52 -18.97
C ARG A 212 8.03 30.80 -17.85
N THR A 213 6.87 31.36 -18.18
CA THR A 213 5.90 31.89 -17.21
C THR A 213 4.68 31.01 -17.06
N PHE A 214 3.96 31.18 -15.94
CA PHE A 214 2.67 30.53 -15.75
C PHE A 214 1.59 31.12 -16.67
N SER A 215 1.65 32.42 -16.98
CA SER A 215 0.71 33.08 -17.90
C SER A 215 0.75 32.44 -19.29
N GLU A 216 1.95 32.25 -19.84
CA GLU A 216 2.14 31.58 -21.13
C GLU A 216 1.49 30.18 -21.15
N LEU A 217 1.67 29.40 -20.07
CA LEU A 217 1.06 28.08 -19.96
C LEU A 217 -0.48 28.16 -19.88
N LEU A 218 -1.00 29.15 -19.17
CA LEU A 218 -2.44 29.37 -19.04
C LEU A 218 -3.07 29.80 -20.36
N ASP A 219 -2.39 30.61 -21.16
CA ASP A 219 -2.85 31.05 -22.48
C ASP A 219 -2.93 29.85 -23.43
N VAL A 220 -1.91 28.99 -23.45
CA VAL A 220 -1.94 27.73 -24.21
C VAL A 220 -3.11 26.84 -23.77
N TYR A 221 -3.37 26.73 -22.47
CA TYR A 221 -4.51 25.96 -21.97
C TYR A 221 -5.85 26.55 -22.38
N LYS A 222 -6.02 27.88 -22.32
CA LYS A 222 -7.25 28.57 -22.75
C LYS A 222 -7.50 28.39 -24.25
N GLU A 223 -6.45 28.40 -25.06
CA GLU A 223 -6.53 28.21 -26.52
C GLU A 223 -6.85 26.75 -26.89
N LYS A 224 -6.14 25.79 -26.28
CA LYS A 224 -6.16 24.38 -26.72
C LYS A 224 -7.00 23.45 -25.85
N GLY A 225 -7.48 23.93 -24.69
CA GLY A 225 -8.19 23.17 -23.68
C GLY A 225 -7.33 22.16 -22.89
N ARG A 226 -6.04 22.01 -23.23
CA ARG A 226 -5.12 21.07 -22.58
C ARG A 226 -3.64 21.44 -22.80
N VAL A 227 -2.79 20.96 -21.89
CA VAL A 227 -1.32 21.00 -21.98
C VAL A 227 -0.71 19.61 -21.73
N PRO A 228 0.52 19.36 -22.19
CA PRO A 228 1.29 18.19 -21.76
C PRO A 228 1.48 18.20 -20.23
N ILE A 229 1.41 17.04 -19.60
CA ILE A 229 1.45 16.90 -18.14
C ILE A 229 2.86 16.54 -17.61
N GLY A 230 3.79 16.20 -18.51
CA GLY A 230 5.17 15.81 -18.22
C GLY A 230 5.69 14.79 -19.22
N ASP A 231 6.86 14.22 -18.94
CA ASP A 231 7.45 13.14 -19.74
C ASP A 231 6.55 11.88 -19.76
N LYS A 232 6.80 10.98 -20.73
CA LYS A 232 6.01 9.74 -20.92
C LYS A 232 5.94 8.88 -19.65
N PHE A 233 7.01 8.85 -18.87
CA PHE A 233 7.07 8.03 -17.65
C PHE A 233 6.18 8.60 -16.55
N PHE A 234 6.20 9.92 -16.37
CA PHE A 234 5.35 10.63 -15.43
C PHE A 234 3.86 10.50 -15.79
N VAL A 235 3.53 10.64 -17.09
CA VAL A 235 2.17 10.45 -17.62
C VAL A 235 1.64 9.07 -17.23
N LEU A 236 2.40 8.02 -17.56
CA LEU A 236 2.00 6.64 -17.28
C LEU A 236 1.73 6.43 -15.79
N ARG A 237 2.66 6.84 -14.93
CA ARG A 237 2.50 6.72 -13.47
C ARG A 237 1.25 7.45 -12.95
N SER A 238 1.00 8.66 -13.43
CA SER A 238 -0.16 9.47 -12.99
C SER A 238 -1.47 8.80 -13.36
N GLU A 239 -1.54 8.24 -14.56
CA GLU A 239 -2.71 7.52 -15.04
C GLU A 239 -2.93 6.20 -14.29
N GLU A 240 -1.89 5.41 -14.09
CA GLU A 240 -1.97 4.15 -13.34
C GLU A 240 -2.36 4.38 -11.88
N THR A 241 -1.75 5.36 -11.18
CA THR A 241 -2.18 5.71 -9.82
C THR A 241 -3.62 6.19 -9.78
N LYS A 242 -4.08 6.97 -10.77
CA LYS A 242 -5.47 7.44 -10.84
C LYS A 242 -6.45 6.28 -11.04
N LYS A 243 -6.12 5.30 -11.89
CA LYS A 243 -6.91 4.08 -12.10
C LYS A 243 -6.97 3.25 -10.83
N LEU A 244 -5.82 3.02 -10.20
CA LEU A 244 -5.69 2.28 -8.95
C LEU A 244 -6.55 2.89 -7.84
N LYS A 245 -6.40 4.19 -7.57
CA LYS A 245 -7.22 4.91 -6.57
C LYS A 245 -8.70 4.75 -6.84
N LYS A 246 -9.14 5.01 -8.07
CA LYS A 246 -10.55 4.86 -8.47
C LYS A 246 -11.04 3.42 -8.28
N TYR A 247 -10.20 2.44 -8.56
CA TYR A 247 -10.53 1.03 -8.38
C TYR A 247 -10.67 0.66 -6.90
N VAL A 248 -9.76 1.09 -6.04
CA VAL A 248 -9.82 0.86 -4.60
C VAL A 248 -11.01 1.58 -3.98
N ASP A 249 -11.22 2.86 -4.27
CA ASP A 249 -12.36 3.64 -3.76
C ASP A 249 -13.71 3.03 -4.20
N LYS A 250 -13.79 2.48 -5.42
CA LYS A 250 -15.01 1.84 -5.94
C LYS A 250 -15.30 0.50 -5.28
N ASN A 251 -14.28 -0.35 -5.10
CA ASN A 251 -14.48 -1.72 -4.63
C ASN A 251 -14.41 -1.86 -3.11
N GLY A 252 -13.72 -0.93 -2.43
CA GLY A 252 -13.47 -0.95 -1.00
C GLY A 252 -12.27 -1.83 -0.63
N PHE A 253 -11.37 -1.33 0.21
CA PHE A 253 -10.15 -2.02 0.64
C PHE A 253 -10.45 -3.41 1.23
N TYR A 254 -11.39 -3.48 2.18
CA TYR A 254 -11.84 -4.73 2.81
C TYR A 254 -12.25 -5.78 1.77
N ASN A 255 -13.13 -5.42 0.83
CA ASN A 255 -13.65 -6.35 -0.17
C ASN A 255 -12.56 -6.84 -1.13
N LEU A 256 -11.59 -5.99 -1.44
CA LEU A 256 -10.48 -6.36 -2.32
C LEU A 256 -9.58 -7.41 -1.69
N PHE A 257 -9.29 -7.29 -0.39
CA PHE A 257 -8.56 -8.34 0.33
C PHE A 257 -9.42 -9.59 0.50
N MET A 258 -10.69 -9.48 0.88
CA MET A 258 -11.56 -10.67 1.05
C MET A 258 -11.90 -11.40 -0.26
N LYS A 259 -11.59 -10.83 -1.43
CA LYS A 259 -11.76 -11.47 -2.75
C LYS A 259 -10.42 -11.86 -3.38
N ASN A 260 -9.32 -11.79 -2.63
CA ASN A 260 -8.02 -12.11 -3.20
C ASN A 260 -7.91 -13.63 -3.49
N PRO A 261 -7.31 -14.01 -4.64
CA PRO A 261 -7.25 -15.41 -5.06
C PRO A 261 -6.36 -16.29 -4.16
N LEU A 262 -5.41 -15.71 -3.43
CA LEU A 262 -4.50 -16.49 -2.57
C LEU A 262 -5.25 -17.16 -1.41
N MET A 263 -6.37 -16.58 -0.97
CA MET A 263 -7.20 -17.13 0.09
C MET A 263 -7.65 -18.57 -0.19
N GLU A 264 -8.01 -18.89 -1.44
CA GLU A 264 -8.55 -20.21 -1.81
C GLU A 264 -7.55 -21.36 -1.59
N TYR A 265 -6.26 -21.03 -1.54
CA TYR A 265 -5.16 -21.99 -1.44
C TYR A 265 -4.52 -22.02 -0.04
N MET A 266 -5.07 -21.28 0.93
CA MET A 266 -4.63 -21.34 2.32
C MET A 266 -5.06 -22.66 2.98
N ILE A 267 -4.22 -23.21 3.86
CA ILE A 267 -4.46 -24.48 4.54
C ILE A 267 -4.39 -24.26 6.05
N ASP A 268 -5.56 -24.22 6.70
CA ASP A 268 -5.70 -23.89 8.12
C ASP A 268 -4.79 -24.75 9.03
N ASP A 269 -4.66 -26.04 8.75
CA ASP A 269 -3.87 -26.98 9.55
C ASP A 269 -2.36 -26.71 9.54
N LYS A 270 -1.86 -25.94 8.56
CA LYS A 270 -0.47 -25.48 8.52
C LYS A 270 -0.27 -24.15 9.24
N ILE A 271 -1.35 -23.39 9.41
CA ILE A 271 -1.31 -22.00 9.85
C ILE A 271 -1.55 -21.89 11.36
N PHE A 272 -2.54 -22.63 11.87
CA PHE A 272 -3.03 -22.52 13.23
C PHE A 272 -2.59 -23.70 14.09
N LYS A 273 -2.32 -23.43 15.38
CA LYS A 273 -2.08 -24.45 16.39
C LYS A 273 -3.31 -25.34 16.53
N LYS A 274 -3.09 -26.63 16.76
CA LYS A 274 -4.19 -27.57 17.06
C LYS A 274 -4.74 -27.27 18.46
N GLU A 275 -6.01 -27.58 18.72
CA GLU A 275 -6.64 -27.33 20.04
C GLU A 275 -5.84 -27.93 21.20
N ASN A 276 -5.15 -29.05 20.97
CA ASN A 276 -4.34 -29.74 21.97
C ASN A 276 -2.99 -29.04 22.27
N GLU A 277 -2.56 -28.09 21.44
CA GLU A 277 -1.28 -27.35 21.54
C GLU A 277 -1.48 -25.95 22.16
N ILE A 278 -2.71 -25.61 22.58
CA ILE A 278 -3.07 -24.29 23.13
C ILE A 278 -2.85 -24.24 24.67
N ARG A 279 -2.62 -25.39 25.30
CA ARG A 279 -2.43 -25.54 26.76
C ARG A 279 -1.02 -25.20 27.23
#